data_AF-A0AAJ1W6D3-F1
#
_entry.id   AF-A0AAJ1W6D3-F1
#
_cell.length_a   1.000
_cell.length_b   1.000
_cell.length_c   1.000
_cell.angle_alpha   90.00
_cell.angle_beta   90.00
_cell.angle_gamma   90.00
#
_symmetry.space_group_name_H-M   'P 1'
#
loop_
_entity.id
_entity.type
_entity.pdbx_description
1 polymer ?
#
loop_
_entity_poly.entity_id
_entity_poly.type
_entity_poly.pdbx_seq_one_letter_code
_entity_poly.pdbx_strand_id
1 'polypeptide(L)'
;MADTDIVKLSDAAQSCGIPADILKLMASDGLLPQVVRGRAGHIYFPEGGVPTWAECVRVLEEQRDRHLRNMNSALRRLETELEAVRNDISEAREYPRQALGIDMMSFGHWTHDRIASTLVGRPVVTSILEKFTIERMALQKYHDAYLDAVSSHGRPMSGDAVGAPVSPS
;
A
#
# COMPACT_ATOMS: atom_id res chain seq x y z
N MET A 1 4.81 -35.61 11.31
CA MET A 1 4.60 -34.16 11.08
C MET A 1 5.88 -33.50 11.55
N ALA A 2 6.63 -32.89 10.63
CA ALA A 2 7.89 -32.25 11.00
C ALA A 2 7.60 -31.15 12.01
N ASP A 3 8.17 -31.28 13.20
CA ASP A 3 8.20 -30.22 14.21
C ASP A 3 8.99 -29.09 13.55
N THR A 4 8.26 -28.13 12.97
CA THR A 4 8.88 -27.05 12.23
C THR A 4 9.27 -26.04 13.29
N ASP A 5 10.56 -25.94 13.59
CA ASP A 5 11.01 -24.96 14.56
C ASP A 5 10.56 -23.56 14.08
N ILE A 6 9.83 -22.87 14.95
CA ILE A 6 9.18 -21.59 14.66
C ILE A 6 9.94 -20.45 15.34
N VAL A 7 10.30 -19.45 14.54
CA VAL A 7 10.99 -18.24 14.96
C VAL A 7 9.97 -17.15 15.23
N LYS A 8 10.06 -16.50 16.39
CA LYS A 8 9.21 -15.37 16.75
C LYS A 8 9.56 -14.15 15.89
N LEU A 9 8.59 -13.27 15.68
CA LEU A 9 8.79 -12.02 14.96
C LEU A 9 10.00 -11.19 15.46
N SER A 10 10.21 -11.11 16.78
CA SER A 10 11.35 -10.40 17.38
C SER A 10 12.69 -10.98 16.96
N ASP A 11 12.78 -12.30 16.96
CA ASP A 11 14.00 -13.04 16.71
C ASP A 11 14.31 -13.02 15.20
N ALA A 12 13.26 -13.13 14.37
CA ALA A 12 13.35 -12.94 12.93
C ALA A 12 13.82 -11.51 12.59
N ALA A 13 13.27 -10.48 13.26
CA ALA A 13 13.67 -9.08 13.07
C ALA A 13 15.15 -8.86 13.38
N GLN A 14 15.64 -9.44 14.48
CA GLN A 14 17.06 -9.38 14.84
C GLN A 14 17.92 -10.11 13.82
N SER A 15 17.51 -11.31 13.38
CA SER A 15 18.25 -12.12 12.42
C SER A 15 18.34 -11.50 11.04
N CYS A 16 17.29 -10.82 10.57
CA CYS A 16 17.26 -10.23 9.23
C CYS A 16 17.63 -8.75 9.18
N GLY A 17 17.83 -8.10 10.34
CA GLY A 17 18.18 -6.67 10.40
C GLY A 17 17.07 -5.73 9.95
N ILE A 18 15.80 -6.16 10.02
CA ILE A 18 14.63 -5.35 9.71
C ILE A 18 13.84 -5.10 10.99
N PRO A 19 13.44 -3.84 11.28
CA PRO A 19 12.55 -3.53 12.40
C PRO A 19 11.29 -4.41 12.46
N ALA A 20 10.95 -4.87 13.67
CA ALA A 20 9.88 -5.84 13.89
C ALA A 20 8.49 -5.32 13.46
N ASP A 21 8.27 -4.01 13.56
CA ASP A 21 7.08 -3.32 13.07
C ASP A 21 6.99 -3.33 11.55
N ILE A 22 8.11 -3.20 10.83
CA ILE A 22 8.18 -3.32 9.37
C ILE A 22 7.93 -4.77 8.93
N LEU A 23 8.55 -5.75 9.58
CA LEU A 23 8.23 -7.16 9.32
C LEU A 23 6.76 -7.48 9.60
N LYS A 24 6.20 -6.92 10.67
CA LYS A 24 4.78 -7.06 11.01
C LYS A 24 3.90 -6.44 9.94
N LEU A 25 4.25 -5.25 9.44
CA LEU A 25 3.59 -4.59 8.32
C LEU A 25 3.58 -5.53 7.10
N MET A 26 4.74 -5.98 6.66
CA MET A 26 4.87 -6.83 5.47
C MET A 26 4.09 -8.15 5.61
N ALA A 27 4.16 -8.79 6.77
CA ALA A 27 3.40 -10.00 7.09
C ALA A 27 1.88 -9.76 7.13
N SER A 28 1.46 -8.59 7.65
CA SER A 28 0.06 -8.20 7.74
C SER A 28 -0.55 -7.96 6.37
N ASP A 29 0.22 -7.34 5.48
CA ASP A 29 -0.18 -7.03 4.11
C ASP A 29 0.07 -8.22 3.14
N GLY A 30 0.45 -9.39 3.67
CA GLY A 30 0.57 -10.64 2.90
C GLY A 30 1.77 -10.72 1.97
N LEU A 31 2.82 -9.93 2.22
CA LEU A 31 3.99 -9.80 1.35
C LEU A 31 5.06 -10.86 1.60
N LEU A 32 4.94 -11.59 2.70
CA LEU A 32 5.87 -12.62 3.13
C LEU A 32 5.13 -13.96 3.13
N PRO A 33 5.16 -14.73 2.03
CA PRO A 33 4.35 -15.94 1.86
C PRO A 33 4.68 -17.05 2.86
N GLN A 34 5.89 -17.04 3.42
CA GLN A 34 6.36 -18.02 4.41
C GLN A 34 5.81 -17.79 5.83
N VAL A 35 5.11 -16.67 6.07
CA VAL A 35 4.64 -16.31 7.42
C VAL A 35 3.62 -17.33 7.91
N VAL A 36 3.85 -17.82 9.12
CA VAL A 36 2.92 -18.68 9.85
C VAL A 36 2.18 -17.85 10.90
N ARG A 37 0.85 -17.93 10.90
CA ARG A 37 0.01 -17.24 11.89
C ARG A 37 -0.43 -18.22 12.99
N GLY A 38 -0.11 -17.87 14.23
CA GLY A 38 -0.61 -18.59 15.40
C GLY A 38 -2.09 -18.29 15.69
N ARG A 39 -2.66 -19.03 16.65
CA ARG A 39 -4.10 -18.95 17.02
C ARG A 39 -4.59 -17.54 17.41
N ALA A 40 -3.73 -16.68 17.94
CA ALA A 40 -4.06 -15.31 18.33
C ALA A 40 -3.57 -14.24 17.33
N GLY A 41 -3.19 -14.63 16.11
CA GLY A 41 -2.66 -13.71 15.10
C GLY A 41 -1.19 -13.33 15.30
N HIS A 42 -0.48 -13.98 16.23
CA HIS A 42 0.97 -13.87 16.34
C HIS A 42 1.65 -14.32 15.05
N ILE A 43 2.64 -13.57 14.61
CA ILE A 43 3.42 -13.81 13.40
C ILE A 43 4.68 -14.60 13.78
N TYR A 44 4.89 -15.71 13.06
CA TYR A 44 6.05 -16.57 13.17
C TYR A 44 6.64 -16.82 11.78
N PHE A 45 7.91 -17.21 11.76
CA PHE A 45 8.61 -17.67 10.57
C PHE A 45 9.10 -19.10 10.80
N PRO A 46 9.14 -19.96 9.78
CA PRO A 46 9.92 -21.19 9.84
C PRO A 46 11.41 -20.85 10.06
N GLU A 47 12.16 -21.69 10.77
CA GLU A 47 13.60 -21.46 11.08
C GLU A 47 14.45 -21.11 9.85
N GLY A 48 14.29 -21.84 8.73
CA GLY A 48 14.94 -21.54 7.46
C GLY A 48 14.17 -20.57 6.54
N GLY A 49 13.04 -20.02 7.00
CA GLY A 49 12.14 -19.17 6.23
C GLY A 49 12.26 -17.68 6.54
N VAL A 50 13.10 -17.27 7.49
CA VAL A 50 13.29 -15.86 7.81
C VAL A 50 13.87 -15.14 6.57
N PRO A 51 13.19 -14.10 6.04
CA PRO A 51 13.68 -13.39 4.87
C PRO A 51 14.97 -12.63 5.21
N THR A 52 15.84 -12.46 4.23
CA THR A 52 17.03 -11.60 4.36
C THR A 52 16.65 -10.12 4.35
N TRP A 53 17.56 -9.26 4.82
CA TRP A 53 17.42 -7.81 4.70
C TRP A 53 17.16 -7.37 3.24
N ALA A 54 17.97 -7.89 2.32
CA ALA A 54 17.89 -7.54 0.90
C ALA A 54 16.55 -7.95 0.26
N GLU A 55 16.01 -9.12 0.64
CA GLU A 55 14.68 -9.54 0.20
C GLU A 55 13.59 -8.62 0.74
N CYS A 56 13.69 -8.21 2.01
CA CYS A 56 12.71 -7.30 2.60
C CYS A 56 12.73 -5.92 1.93
N VAL A 57 13.93 -5.35 1.73
CA VAL A 57 14.10 -4.07 1.05
C VAL A 57 13.56 -4.12 -0.37
N ARG A 58 13.89 -5.18 -1.14
CA ARG A 58 13.36 -5.38 -2.49
C ARG A 58 11.84 -5.39 -2.51
N VAL A 59 11.20 -6.11 -1.58
CA VAL A 59 9.73 -6.15 -1.48
C VAL A 59 9.16 -4.77 -1.17
N LEU A 60 9.77 -4.00 -0.26
CA LEU A 60 9.33 -2.64 0.05
C LEU A 60 9.47 -1.69 -1.16
N GLU A 61 10.56 -1.80 -1.92
CA GLU A 61 10.75 -1.05 -3.17
C GLU A 61 9.68 -1.39 -4.21
N GLU A 62 9.36 -2.67 -4.37
CA GLU A 62 8.32 -3.14 -5.29
C GLU A 62 6.92 -2.63 -4.89
N GLN A 63 6.62 -2.50 -3.59
CA GLN A 63 5.36 -1.88 -3.14
C GLN A 63 5.35 -0.39 -3.45
N ARG A 64 6.45 0.31 -3.14
CA ARG A 64 6.58 1.75 -3.41
C ARG A 64 6.34 2.05 -4.89
N ASP A 65 7.01 1.31 -5.76
CA ASP A 65 6.90 1.49 -7.21
C ASP A 65 5.50 1.12 -7.75
N ARG A 66 4.89 0.07 -7.20
CA ARG A 66 3.50 -0.28 -7.53
C ARG A 66 2.52 0.84 -7.21
N HIS A 67 2.61 1.43 -6.02
CA HIS A 67 1.72 2.54 -5.64
C HIS A 67 1.95 3.77 -6.52
N LEU A 68 3.21 4.10 -6.86
CA LEU A 68 3.51 5.17 -7.81
C LEU A 68 2.89 4.91 -9.19
N ARG A 69 3.01 3.67 -9.71
CA ARG A 69 2.38 3.27 -10.99
C ARG A 69 0.85 3.38 -10.92
N ASN A 70 0.24 2.96 -9.82
CA ASN A 70 -1.20 3.05 -9.63
C ASN A 70 -1.69 4.50 -9.55
N MET A 71 -0.96 5.37 -8.84
CA MET A 71 -1.25 6.81 -8.77
C MET A 71 -1.18 7.46 -10.14
N ASN A 72 -0.14 7.17 -10.93
CA ASN A 72 0.00 7.68 -12.29
C ASN A 72 -1.15 7.19 -13.20
N SER A 73 -1.55 5.92 -13.06
CA SER A 73 -2.71 5.38 -13.78
C SER A 73 -4.02 6.09 -13.40
N ALA A 74 -4.22 6.41 -12.11
CA ALA A 74 -5.37 7.17 -11.65
C ALA A 74 -5.40 8.60 -12.23
N LEU A 75 -4.24 9.28 -12.28
CA LEU A 75 -4.14 10.61 -12.88
C LEU A 75 -4.44 10.60 -14.38
N ARG A 76 -3.86 9.66 -15.13
CA ARG A 76 -4.16 9.51 -16.56
C ARG A 76 -5.64 9.27 -16.82
N ARG A 77 -6.29 8.48 -15.96
CA ARG A 77 -7.73 8.27 -16.07
C ARG A 77 -8.50 9.56 -15.79
N LEU A 78 -8.12 10.32 -14.76
CA LEU A 78 -8.73 11.62 -14.48
C LEU A 78 -8.59 12.60 -15.66
N GLU A 79 -7.42 12.64 -16.30
CA GLU A 79 -7.18 13.46 -17.49
C GLU A 79 -8.15 13.10 -18.62
N THR A 80 -8.40 11.81 -18.88
CA THR A 80 -9.38 11.37 -19.88
C THR A 80 -10.80 11.84 -19.55
N GLU A 81 -11.23 11.72 -18.29
CA GLU A 81 -12.58 12.17 -17.89
C GLU A 81 -12.73 13.70 -18.03
N LEU A 82 -11.69 14.46 -17.68
CA LEU A 82 -11.67 15.91 -17.83
C LEU A 82 -11.66 16.33 -19.31
N GLU A 83 -11.00 15.57 -20.17
CA GLU A 83 -11.01 15.79 -21.61
C GLU A 83 -12.39 15.59 -22.20
N ALA A 84 -13.11 14.54 -21.78
CA ALA A 84 -14.47 14.28 -22.22
C ALA A 84 -15.41 15.44 -21.86
N VAL A 85 -15.33 15.94 -20.62
CA VAL A 85 -16.08 17.12 -20.18
C VAL A 85 -15.71 18.38 -20.99
N ARG A 86 -14.43 18.55 -21.31
CA ARG A 86 -13.96 19.69 -22.13
C ARG A 86 -14.53 19.64 -23.55
N ASN A 87 -14.65 18.45 -24.12
CA ASN A 87 -15.25 18.24 -25.43
C ASN A 87 -16.74 18.60 -25.40
N ASP A 88 -17.49 18.12 -24.40
CA ASP A 88 -18.91 18.47 -24.23
C ASP A 88 -19.13 19.98 -24.09
N ILE A 89 -18.26 20.68 -23.35
CA ILE A 89 -18.30 22.15 -23.24
C ILE A 89 -18.08 22.82 -24.59
N SER A 90 -17.12 22.32 -25.37
CA SER A 90 -16.81 22.87 -26.69
C SER A 90 -17.96 22.66 -27.67
N GLU A 91 -18.55 21.46 -27.66
CA GLU A 91 -19.72 21.10 -28.47
C GLU A 91 -20.95 21.95 -28.11
N ALA A 92 -21.22 22.14 -26.81
CA ALA A 92 -22.34 22.98 -26.36
C ALA A 92 -22.21 24.44 -26.82
N ARG A 93 -20.97 24.94 -26.96
CA ARG A 93 -20.70 26.29 -27.49
C ARG A 93 -20.85 26.36 -29.01
N GLU A 94 -20.44 25.32 -29.72
CA GLU A 94 -20.56 25.23 -31.17
C GLU A 94 -22.02 25.02 -31.62
N TYR A 95 -22.78 24.25 -30.85
CA TYR A 95 -24.15 23.86 -31.15
C TYR A 95 -25.14 24.20 -30.01
N PRO A 96 -25.42 25.48 -29.75
CA PRO A 96 -26.17 25.93 -28.56
C PRO A 96 -27.66 25.51 -28.52
N ARG A 97 -28.19 24.92 -29.61
CA ARG A 97 -29.57 24.42 -29.68
C ARG A 97 -29.67 22.90 -29.49
N GLN A 98 -28.54 22.20 -29.39
CA GLN A 98 -28.50 20.76 -29.17
C GLN A 98 -28.55 20.42 -27.68
N ALA A 99 -28.76 19.14 -27.36
CA ALA A 99 -28.69 18.67 -25.98
C ALA A 99 -27.28 18.84 -25.41
N LEU A 100 -27.18 19.08 -24.10
CA LEU A 100 -25.88 19.15 -23.41
C LEU A 100 -25.28 17.74 -23.30
N GLY A 101 -23.96 17.64 -23.44
CA GLY A 101 -23.23 16.38 -23.40
C GLY A 101 -23.30 15.67 -22.05
N ILE A 102 -23.19 14.34 -22.09
CA ILE A 102 -23.43 13.44 -20.95
C ILE A 102 -22.29 13.52 -19.93
N ASP A 103 -21.05 13.65 -20.38
CA ASP A 103 -19.87 13.65 -19.52
C ASP A 103 -19.83 14.92 -18.66
N MET A 104 -20.17 16.07 -19.25
CA MET A 104 -20.36 17.32 -18.50
C MET A 104 -21.51 17.22 -17.50
N MET A 105 -22.66 16.67 -17.91
CA MET A 105 -23.84 16.57 -17.04
C MET A 105 -23.69 15.55 -15.91
N SER A 106 -22.82 14.56 -16.07
CA SER A 106 -22.52 13.53 -15.07
C SER A 106 -21.29 13.84 -14.22
N PHE A 107 -20.57 14.92 -14.52
CA PHE A 107 -19.34 15.30 -13.83
C PHE A 107 -19.56 15.52 -12.34
N GLY A 108 -18.89 14.70 -11.50
CA GLY A 108 -18.96 14.82 -10.03
C GLY A 108 -20.32 14.48 -9.40
N HIS A 109 -21.35 14.14 -10.19
CA HIS A 109 -22.69 13.84 -9.69
C HIS A 109 -22.91 12.35 -9.47
N TRP A 110 -23.50 12.01 -8.31
CA TRP A 110 -24.18 10.73 -8.13
C TRP A 110 -25.43 10.74 -9.01
N THR A 111 -25.75 9.63 -9.66
CA THR A 111 -27.04 9.41 -10.33
C THR A 111 -28.16 9.35 -9.28
N HIS A 112 -28.46 10.49 -8.66
CA HIS A 112 -29.67 10.67 -7.87
C HIS A 112 -30.83 10.81 -8.83
N ASP A 113 -31.51 9.68 -9.02
CA ASP A 113 -32.85 9.52 -9.57
C ASP A 113 -33.05 9.69 -11.08
N ARG A 114 -33.20 8.54 -11.75
CA ARG A 114 -34.47 8.15 -12.38
C ARG A 114 -34.51 6.63 -12.56
N ILE A 115 -35.31 5.98 -11.70
CA ILE A 115 -35.88 4.64 -11.87
C ILE A 115 -34.88 3.48 -11.76
N ALA A 116 -34.86 2.87 -10.57
CA ALA A 116 -34.61 1.44 -10.34
C ALA A 116 -33.54 0.75 -11.21
N SER A 117 -32.29 1.23 -11.15
CA SER A 117 -31.15 0.46 -11.62
C SER A 117 -30.27 0.09 -10.44
N THR A 118 -30.07 -1.21 -10.21
CA THR A 118 -29.19 -1.81 -9.21
C THR A 118 -27.70 -1.58 -9.48
N LEU A 119 -27.35 -0.68 -10.40
CA LEU A 119 -25.97 -0.25 -10.66
C LEU A 119 -25.64 0.94 -9.75
N VAL A 120 -25.42 0.62 -8.48
CA VAL A 120 -24.82 1.50 -7.48
C VAL A 120 -23.37 1.76 -7.87
N GLY A 121 -23.09 2.92 -8.47
CA GLY A 121 -21.76 3.35 -8.88
C GLY A 121 -21.42 4.72 -8.29
N ARG A 122 -20.21 4.86 -7.73
CA ARG A 122 -19.64 6.18 -7.38
C ARG A 122 -19.43 7.01 -8.66
N PRO A 123 -19.56 8.34 -8.64
CA PRO A 123 -19.19 9.19 -9.78
C PRO A 123 -17.75 8.89 -10.18
N VAL A 124 -17.47 8.74 -11.48
CA VAL A 124 -16.18 8.23 -11.97
C VAL A 124 -15.01 9.06 -11.45
N VAL A 125 -15.12 10.39 -11.52
CA VAL A 125 -14.11 11.33 -10.99
C VAL A 125 -13.89 11.16 -9.49
N THR A 126 -14.96 11.09 -8.70
CA THR A 126 -14.88 10.89 -7.24
C THR A 126 -14.18 9.57 -6.91
N SER A 127 -14.51 8.49 -7.64
CA SER A 127 -13.88 7.18 -7.45
C SER A 127 -12.38 7.20 -7.79
N ILE A 128 -11.97 7.98 -8.79
CA ILE A 128 -10.56 8.13 -9.18
C ILE A 128 -9.78 8.90 -8.11
N LEU A 129 -10.35 9.99 -7.59
CA LEU A 129 -9.73 10.79 -6.53
C LEU A 129 -9.61 10.00 -5.21
N GLU A 130 -10.62 9.22 -4.86
CA GLU A 130 -10.58 8.32 -3.70
C GLU A 130 -9.49 7.26 -3.88
N LYS A 131 -9.42 6.61 -5.05
CA LYS A 131 -8.36 5.65 -5.35
C LYS A 131 -6.99 6.29 -5.23
N PHE A 132 -6.79 7.47 -5.82
CA PHE A 132 -5.53 8.21 -5.71
C PHE A 132 -5.15 8.48 -4.24
N THR A 133 -6.14 8.85 -3.42
CA THR A 133 -5.93 9.10 -1.98
C THR A 133 -5.48 7.84 -1.25
N ILE A 134 -6.13 6.69 -1.52
CA ILE A 134 -5.75 5.39 -0.94
C ILE A 134 -4.31 5.03 -1.34
N GLU A 135 -3.98 5.14 -2.62
CA GLU A 135 -2.63 4.83 -3.13
C GLU A 135 -1.57 5.77 -2.53
N ARG A 136 -1.88 7.06 -2.35
CA ARG A 136 -0.99 8.03 -1.70
C ARG A 136 -0.70 7.66 -0.25
N MET A 137 -1.73 7.27 0.52
CA MET A 137 -1.56 6.86 1.91
C MET A 137 -0.71 5.59 2.01
N ALA A 138 -0.96 4.62 1.13
CA ALA A 138 -0.16 3.40 1.07
C ALA A 138 1.29 3.68 0.66
N LEU A 139 1.51 4.56 -0.33
CA LEU A 139 2.83 5.00 -0.74
C LEU A 139 3.62 5.60 0.42
N GLN A 140 3.02 6.50 1.21
CA GLN A 140 3.67 7.11 2.38
C GLN A 140 4.10 6.02 3.37
N LYS A 141 3.18 5.14 3.74
CA LYS A 141 3.43 4.01 4.65
C LYS A 141 4.61 3.13 4.19
N TYR A 142 4.65 2.75 2.91
CA TYR A 142 5.73 1.91 2.36
C TYR A 142 7.03 2.67 2.11
N HIS A 143 6.96 3.96 1.84
CA HIS A 143 8.14 4.80 1.69
C HIS A 143 8.86 4.99 3.03
N ASP A 144 8.11 5.27 4.10
CA ASP A 144 8.65 5.42 5.45
C ASP A 144 9.29 4.09 5.91
N ALA A 145 8.58 2.97 5.74
CA ALA A 145 9.11 1.64 6.03
C ALA A 145 10.38 1.31 5.21
N TYR A 146 10.44 1.72 3.94
CA TYR A 146 11.64 1.55 3.13
C TYR A 146 12.83 2.34 3.68
N LEU A 147 12.65 3.62 4.01
CA LEU A 147 13.72 4.46 4.55
C LEU A 147 14.22 3.92 5.91
N ASP A 148 13.31 3.46 6.76
CA ASP A 148 13.63 2.87 8.05
C ASP A 148 14.38 1.54 7.89
N ALA A 149 13.95 0.66 6.98
CA ALA A 149 14.66 -0.58 6.68
C ALA A 149 16.07 -0.33 6.14
N VAL A 150 16.24 0.67 5.27
CA VAL A 150 17.55 1.03 4.71
C VAL A 150 18.47 1.61 5.79
N SER A 151 17.95 2.48 6.64
CA SER A 151 18.74 3.12 7.71
C SER A 151 19.08 2.19 8.88
N SER A 152 18.35 1.09 9.04
CA SER A 152 18.56 0.09 10.10
C SER A 152 19.64 -0.95 9.75
N HIS A 153 20.06 -1.04 8.48
CA HIS A 153 21.06 -2.02 8.07
C HIS A 153 22.39 -1.83 8.80
N GLY A 154 22.84 -2.86 9.52
CA GLY A 154 24.10 -2.84 10.27
C GLY A 154 24.04 -2.10 11.61
N ARG A 155 22.88 -1.59 12.06
CA ARG A 155 22.73 -1.11 13.44
C ARG A 155 22.42 -2.28 14.37
N PRO A 156 23.06 -2.36 15.55
CA PRO A 156 22.59 -3.27 16.60
C PRO A 156 21.17 -2.85 17.00
N MET A 157 20.22 -3.76 16.84
CA MET A 157 18.83 -3.54 17.25
C MET A 157 18.81 -3.36 18.77
N SER A 158 18.07 -2.35 19.26
CA SER A 158 18.05 -1.96 20.68
C SER A 158 17.43 -3.04 21.57
N GLY A 159 18.24 -4.05 21.88
CA GLY A 159 17.99 -5.20 22.74
C GLY A 159 19.29 -5.79 23.31
N ASP A 160 20.45 -5.47 22.71
CA ASP A 160 21.77 -5.97 23.12
C ASP A 160 22.42 -5.20 24.30
N ALA A 161 21.72 -4.23 24.91
CA ALA A 161 22.24 -3.46 26.03
C ALA A 161 21.88 -4.06 27.40
N VAL A 162 22.12 -5.36 27.63
CA VAL A 162 22.16 -5.93 28.99
C VAL A 162 23.28 -6.97 29.07
N GLY A 163 24.48 -6.50 29.40
CA GLY A 163 25.64 -7.35 29.62
C GLY A 163 26.93 -6.58 29.81
N ALA A 164 26.92 -5.52 30.63
CA ALA A 164 28.17 -4.92 31.08
C ALA A 164 28.87 -5.92 32.02
N PRO A 165 30.16 -6.27 31.80
CA PRO A 165 30.86 -7.18 32.69
C PRO A 165 31.09 -6.49 34.04
N VAL A 166 30.64 -7.14 35.11
CA VAL A 166 30.94 -6.71 36.48
C VAL A 166 32.45 -6.91 36.70
N SER A 167 33.21 -5.81 36.78
CA SER A 167 34.61 -5.88 37.18
C SER A 167 34.68 -6.26 38.67
N PRO A 168 35.51 -7.25 39.07
CA PRO A 168 35.71 -7.57 40.47
C PRO A 168 36.58 -6.49 41.13
N SER A 169 36.20 -6.11 42.35
CA SER A 169 37.05 -5.44 43.34
C SER A 169 37.05 -6.24 44.62
#